data_AF-A0A535LVU9-F1
#
_entry.id   AF-A0A535LVU9-F1
#
_cell.length_a   1.000
_cell.length_b   1.000
_cell.length_c   1.000
_cell.angle_alpha   90.00
_cell.angle_beta   90.00
_cell.angle_gamma   90.00
#
_symmetry.space_group_name_H-M   'P 1'
#
loop_
_entity.id
_entity.type
_entity.pdbx_description
1 polymer ?
#
loop_
_entity_poly.entity_id
_entity_poly.type
_entity_poly.pdbx_seq_one_letter_code
_entity_poly.pdbx_strand_id
1 'polypeptide(L)' 'GNLRSADSELLKTVRVYLQQDSSAARAAALLYTHRNTVLKRVDRADALLPRGLAGNGFEVRLALELLRWRGV' A
#
# COMPACT_ATOMS: atom_id res chain seq x y z
N GLY A 1 0.24 1.46 13.15
CA GLY A 1 1.47 0.66 13.25
C GLY A 1 2.61 1.34 12.51
N ASN A 2 3.71 0.63 12.33
CA ASN A 2 4.96 1.15 11.78
C ASN A 2 4.87 1.51 10.29
N LEU A 3 3.79 1.10 9.60
CA LEU A 3 3.57 1.46 8.20
C LEU A 3 3.55 2.99 7.98
N ARG A 4 3.04 3.78 8.94
CA ARG A 4 2.93 5.25 8.80
C ARG A 4 4.28 5.94 8.54
N SER A 5 5.37 5.40 9.07
CA SER A 5 6.73 5.96 8.94
C SER A 5 7.57 5.21 7.90
N ALA A 6 6.96 4.33 7.12
CA ALA A 6 7.65 3.66 6.04
C ALA A 6 8.00 4.64 4.91
N ASP A 7 8.94 4.24 4.05
CA ASP A 7 9.31 5.00 2.87
C ASP A 7 8.09 5.30 1.98
N SER A 8 8.09 6.51 1.43
CA SER A 8 7.10 7.07 0.51
C SER A 8 6.74 6.13 -0.65
N GLU A 9 7.72 5.38 -1.16
CA GLU A 9 7.51 4.42 -2.24
C GLU A 9 6.64 3.25 -1.76
N LEU A 10 6.93 2.71 -0.56
CA LEU A 10 6.14 1.63 0.03
C LEU A 10 4.69 2.08 0.24
N LEU A 11 4.50 3.27 0.80
CA LEU A 11 3.17 3.87 1.01
C LEU A 11 2.42 4.08 -0.32
N LYS A 12 3.13 4.56 -1.35
CA LYS A 12 2.59 4.71 -2.71
C LYS A 12 2.17 3.37 -3.30
N THR A 13 3.01 2.34 -3.17
CA THR A 13 2.74 1.01 -3.72
C THR A 13 1.49 0.40 -3.10
N VAL A 14 1.38 0.39 -1.76
CA VAL A 14 0.22 -0.18 -1.04
C VAL A 14 -1.06 0.55 -1.39
N ARG A 15 -0.99 1.88 -1.46
CA ARG A 15 -2.14 2.71 -1.83
C ARG A 15 -2.64 2.41 -3.24
N VAL A 16 -1.75 2.38 -4.23
CA VAL A 16 -2.13 2.05 -5.61
C VAL A 16 -2.66 0.62 -5.69
N TYR A 17 -2.05 -0.33 -4.98
CA TYR A 17 -2.56 -1.71 -4.89
C TYR A 17 -4.00 -1.78 -4.37
N LEU A 18 -4.30 -1.10 -3.25
CA LEU A 18 -5.64 -1.06 -2.66
C LEU A 18 -6.65 -0.25 -3.49
N GLN A 19 -6.19 0.75 -4.26
CA GLN A 19 -7.03 1.46 -5.23
C GLN A 19 -7.41 0.57 -6.43
N GLN A 20 -6.57 -0.41 -6.77
CA GLN A 20 -6.79 -1.33 -7.89
C GLN A 20 -7.45 -2.65 -7.46
N ASP A 21 -8.33 -2.61 -6.47
CA ASP A 21 -9.01 -3.77 -5.86
C ASP A 21 -8.05 -4.91 -5.50
N SER A 22 -6.89 -4.57 -4.95
CA SER A 22 -5.86 -5.55 -4.57
C SER A 22 -5.30 -6.35 -5.76
N SER A 23 -5.33 -5.77 -6.98
CA SER A 23 -4.72 -6.34 -8.17
C SER A 23 -3.26 -5.90 -8.33
N ALA A 24 -2.33 -6.82 -8.06
CA ALA A 24 -0.89 -6.57 -8.23
C ALA A 24 -0.51 -6.28 -9.69
N ALA A 25 -1.18 -6.89 -10.66
CA ALA A 25 -0.90 -6.65 -12.07
C ALA A 25 -1.27 -5.23 -12.50
N ARG A 26 -2.48 -4.76 -12.15
CA ARG A 26 -2.93 -3.39 -12.45
C ARG A 26 -2.07 -2.36 -11.74
N ALA A 27 -1.75 -2.59 -10.46
CA ALA A 27 -0.88 -1.71 -9.70
C ALA A 27 0.55 -1.65 -10.28
N ALA A 28 1.10 -2.79 -10.70
CA ALA A 28 2.43 -2.84 -11.31
C ALA A 28 2.50 -2.06 -12.62
N ALA A 29 1.47 -2.15 -13.46
CA ALA A 29 1.36 -1.37 -14.69
C ALA A 29 1.35 0.13 -14.41
N LEU A 30 0.60 0.60 -13.39
CA LEU A 30 0.54 2.01 -12.99
C LEU A 30 1.82 2.53 -12.33
N LEU A 31 2.57 1.64 -11.68
CA LEU A 31 3.81 1.96 -10.98
C LEU A 31 5.06 1.73 -11.84
N TYR A 32 4.90 1.32 -13.10
CA TYR A 32 5.98 0.97 -14.03
C TYR A 32 6.99 0.00 -13.41
N THR A 33 6.47 -1.02 -12.73
CA THR A 33 7.25 -2.03 -12.02
C THR A 33 6.74 -3.43 -12.34
N HIS A 34 7.37 -4.46 -11.79
CA HIS A 34 6.92 -5.83 -11.95
C HIS A 34 5.90 -6.22 -10.87
N ARG A 35 4.94 -7.11 -11.21
CA ARG A 35 3.92 -7.60 -10.25
C ARG A 35 4.52 -8.17 -8.97
N ASN A 36 5.65 -8.86 -9.07
CA ASN A 36 6.32 -9.47 -7.90
C ASN A 36 6.92 -8.40 -6.99
N THR A 37 7.36 -7.27 -7.54
CA THR A 37 7.83 -6.13 -6.76
C THR A 37 6.69 -5.53 -5.94
N VAL A 38 5.51 -5.41 -6.54
CA VAL A 38 4.29 -4.95 -5.82
C VAL A 38 3.95 -5.92 -4.70
N LEU A 39 3.88 -7.23 -4.96
CA LEU A 39 3.56 -8.23 -3.95
C LEU A 39 4.55 -8.20 -2.77
N LYS A 40 5.86 -8.22 -3.04
CA LYS A 40 6.88 -8.13 -1.98
C LYS A 40 6.74 -6.86 -1.12
N ARG A 41 6.37 -5.74 -1.74
CA ARG A 41 6.12 -4.49 -1.01
C ARG A 41 4.83 -4.56 -0.20
N VAL A 42 3.77 -5.15 -0.73
CA VAL A 42 2.52 -5.37 0.00
C VAL A 42 2.74 -6.28 1.21
N ASP A 43 3.47 -7.39 1.05
CA ASP A 43 3.82 -8.30 2.15
C ASP A 43 4.63 -7.59 3.23
N ARG A 44 5.61 -6.77 2.82
CA ARG A 44 6.37 -5.93 3.75
C ARG A 44 5.48 -4.95 4.50
N ALA A 45 4.51 -4.33 3.82
CA ALA A 45 3.59 -3.40 4.45
C ALA A 45 2.63 -4.09 5.42
N ASP A 46 2.17 -5.29 5.08
CA ASP A 46 1.32 -6.13 5.92
C ASP A 46 1.98 -6.43 7.26
N ALA A 47 3.28 -6.80 7.24
CA ALA A 47 4.08 -7.03 8.44
C ALA A 47 4.30 -5.77 9.32
N LEU A 48 4.09 -4.57 8.78
CA LEU A 48 4.21 -3.30 9.52
C LEU A 48 2.88 -2.83 10.12
N LEU A 49 1.78 -3.50 9.78
CA LEU A 49 0.47 -3.19 10.33
C LEU A 49 0.22 -3.99 11.62
N PRO A 50 -0.44 -3.40 12.63
CA PRO A 50 -0.83 -4.16 13.83
C PRO A 50 -1.87 -5.24 13.54
N ARG A 51 -2.64 -5.04 12.46
CA ARG A 51 -3.59 -5.98 11.88
C ARG A 51 -3.35 -5.95 10.39
N GLY A 52 -3.15 -7.10 9.76
CA GLY A 52 -2.88 -7.16 8.33
C GLY A 52 -3.96 -6.49 7.46
N LEU A 53 -3.66 -6.36 6.18
CA LEU A 53 -4.52 -5.81 5.13
C LEU A 53 -5.80 -6.64 4.96
N ALA A 54 -5.74 -7.95 5.22
CA ALA A 54 -6.92 -8.80 5.27
C ALA A 54 -7.88 -8.32 6.37
N GLY A 55 -9.05 -7.81 5.95
CA GLY A 55 -10.07 -7.28 6.85
C GLY A 55 -9.93 -5.81 7.26
N ASN A 56 -8.83 -5.13 6.90
CA ASN A 56 -8.65 -3.68 7.18
C ASN A 56 -8.21 -2.87 5.94
N GLY A 57 -8.30 -3.47 4.74
CA GLY A 57 -7.78 -2.87 3.51
C GLY A 57 -8.43 -1.53 3.16
N PHE A 58 -9.71 -1.34 3.49
CA PHE A 58 -10.42 -0.08 3.26
C PHE A 58 -9.92 1.03 4.19
N GLU A 59 -9.79 0.75 5.47
CA GLU A 59 -9.32 1.66 6.52
C GLU A 59 -7.86 2.07 6.25
N VAL A 60 -7.02 1.10 5.87
CA VAL A 60 -5.63 1.37 5.49
C VAL A 60 -5.59 2.24 4.24
N ARG A 61 -6.40 1.96 3.20
CA ARG A 61 -6.48 2.82 2.02
C ARG A 61 -6.87 4.25 2.40
N LEU A 62 -7.92 4.42 3.20
CA LEU A 62 -8.38 5.73 3.65
C LEU A 62 -7.31 6.48 4.45
N ALA A 63 -6.63 5.80 5.37
CA ALA A 63 -5.55 6.39 6.15
C ALA A 63 -4.40 6.88 5.25
N LEU A 64 -4.03 6.10 4.22
CA LEU A 64 -2.99 6.49 3.26
C LEU A 64 -3.41 7.67 2.36
N GLU A 65 -4.69 7.78 2.00
CA GLU A 65 -5.24 8.95 1.29
C GLU A 65 -5.18 10.21 2.16
N LEU A 66 -5.59 10.11 3.42
CA LEU A 66 -5.55 11.22 4.38
C LEU A 66 -4.12 11.68 4.66
N LEU A 67 -3.17 10.75 4.78
CA LEU A 67 -1.75 11.09 4.94
C LEU A 67 -1.23 11.87 3.72
N ARG A 68 -1.59 11.45 2.50
CA ARG A 68 -1.19 12.13 1.27
C ARG A 68 -1.74 13.55 1.20
N TRP A 69 -3.00 13.77 1.57
CA TRP A 69 -3.60 15.11 1.60
C TRP A 69 -2.98 16.05 2.63
N ARG A 70 -2.48 15.49 3.74
CA ARG A 70 -1.80 16.28 4.77
C ARG A 70 -0.39 16.76 4.36
N GLY A 71 0.12 16.33 3.20
CA GLY A 71 1.42 16.79 2.69
C GLY A 71 2.61 16.40 3.57
N VAL A 72 2.46 15.35 4.39
CA VAL A 72 3.50 14.80 5.27
C VAL A 72 4.27 13.70 4.56
#